data_AF-A0A7S4BCC3-F1
#
_entry.id   AF-A0A7S4BCC3-F1
#
_cell.length_a   1.000
_cell.length_b   1.000
_cell.length_c   1.000
_cell.angle_alpha   90.00
_cell.angle_beta   90.00
_cell.angle_gamma   90.00
#
_symmetry.space_group_name_H-M   'P 1'
#
loop_
_entity.id
_entity.type
_entity.pdbx_description
1 polymer ?
#
loop_
_entity_poly.entity_id
_entity_poly.type
_entity_poly.pdbx_seq_one_letter_code
_entity_poly.pdbx_strand_id
1 'polypeptide(L)'
;QALDRVSMSAGGMKQFSSVAEAKGALLKVIDELAVKKDDLAKLVESCGDNTAEAVNKLMPELQQLLSGELKAYGFPPGAQGIMFGFMAFRSIIAQASASGDPVQMADARALQAGMDMFQQALAGTFPSNDKIKEVKLLLAAA
;
A
#
# COMPACT_ATOMS: atom_id res chain seq x y z
N GLN A 1 32.32 6.62 -12.92
CA GLN A 1 31.72 5.70 -11.95
C GLN A 1 30.59 6.44 -11.25
N ALA A 2 29.41 5.83 -11.28
CA ALA A 2 28.18 6.35 -10.69
C ALA A 2 28.30 6.38 -9.17
N LEU A 3 28.06 7.54 -8.57
CA LEU A 3 27.69 7.65 -7.18
C LEU A 3 26.30 8.27 -7.14
N ASP A 4 25.34 7.37 -7.11
CA ASP A 4 24.06 7.46 -6.39
C ASP A 4 23.84 8.79 -5.69
N ARG A 5 23.15 9.70 -6.39
CA ARG A 5 22.42 10.78 -5.73
C ARG A 5 21.19 10.16 -5.08
N VAL A 6 21.41 9.45 -3.97
CA VAL A 6 20.35 9.30 -2.97
C VAL A 6 20.13 10.71 -2.45
N SER A 7 19.12 11.40 -3.01
CA SER A 7 18.58 12.62 -2.45
C SER A 7 18.04 12.31 -1.05
N MET A 8 18.93 12.33 -0.07
CA MET A 8 18.58 12.41 1.34
C MET A 8 18.05 13.82 1.58
N SER A 9 16.75 14.02 1.37
CA SER A 9 16.07 15.22 1.87
C SER A 9 16.03 15.14 3.40
N ALA A 10 16.91 15.92 4.02
CA ALA A 10 16.96 16.17 5.45
C ALA A 10 15.54 16.44 6.01
N GLY A 11 15.09 15.61 6.96
CA GLY A 11 13.83 15.81 7.69
C GLY A 11 12.52 15.58 6.91
N GLY A 12 12.57 15.11 5.66
CA GLY A 12 11.39 14.89 4.83
C GLY A 12 10.93 13.43 4.85
N MET A 13 9.63 13.19 5.07
CA MET A 13 9.03 11.86 4.87
C MET A 13 9.41 11.31 3.48
N LYS A 14 9.90 10.07 3.43
CA LYS A 14 10.22 9.35 2.18
C LYS A 14 9.01 9.42 1.24
N GLN A 15 9.24 9.77 -0.03
CA GLN A 15 8.23 9.79 -1.08
C GLN A 15 8.64 8.85 -2.21
N PHE A 16 7.67 8.39 -2.99
CA PHE A 16 7.94 7.67 -4.22
C PHE A 16 8.50 8.62 -5.28
N SER A 17 9.54 8.20 -5.98
CA SER A 17 10.23 9.00 -6.99
C SER A 17 9.45 9.04 -8.31
N SER A 18 8.55 8.07 -8.52
CA SER A 18 7.71 7.98 -9.71
C SER A 18 6.41 7.21 -9.44
N VAL A 19 5.43 7.42 -10.31
CA VAL A 19 4.17 6.65 -10.34
C VAL A 19 4.44 5.16 -10.55
N ALA A 20 5.41 4.80 -11.40
CA ALA A 20 5.80 3.42 -11.63
C ALA A 20 6.38 2.75 -10.38
N GLU A 21 7.24 3.45 -9.62
CA GLU A 21 7.77 2.97 -8.34
C GLU A 21 6.64 2.72 -7.34
N ALA A 22 5.70 3.66 -7.24
CA ALA A 22 4.53 3.52 -6.38
C ALA A 22 3.64 2.33 -6.81
N LYS A 23 3.38 2.16 -8.11
CA LYS A 23 2.57 1.03 -8.60
C LYS A 23 3.23 -0.30 -8.26
N GLY A 24 4.55 -0.42 -8.45
CA GLY A 24 5.32 -1.59 -8.07
C GLY A 24 5.25 -1.89 -6.57
N ALA A 25 5.44 -0.86 -5.73
CA ALA A 25 5.36 -1.00 -4.27
C ALA A 25 3.97 -1.44 -3.81
N LEU A 26 2.92 -0.82 -4.36
CA LEU A 26 1.54 -1.12 -3.99
C LEU A 26 1.11 -2.50 -4.49
N LEU A 27 1.58 -2.92 -5.66
CA LEU A 27 1.36 -4.27 -6.18
C LEU A 27 1.94 -5.32 -5.23
N LYS A 28 3.16 -5.10 -4.71
CA LYS A 28 3.80 -5.99 -3.74
C LYS A 28 3.04 -6.05 -2.41
N VAL A 29 2.60 -4.90 -1.90
CA VAL A 29 1.74 -4.83 -0.71
C VAL A 29 0.46 -5.65 -0.91
N ILE A 30 -0.20 -5.51 -2.06
CA ILE A 30 -1.42 -6.27 -2.38
C ILE A 30 -1.14 -7.76 -2.54
N ASP A 31 0.01 -8.14 -3.12
CA ASP A 31 0.42 -9.54 -3.24
C ASP A 31 0.59 -10.20 -1.87
N GLU A 32 1.31 -9.56 -0.96
CA GLU A 32 1.48 -10.04 0.41
C GLU A 32 0.14 -10.14 1.14
N LEU A 33 -0.71 -9.12 1.03
CA LEU A 33 -2.05 -9.13 1.60
C LEU A 33 -2.92 -10.26 1.01
N ALA A 34 -2.81 -10.53 -0.28
CA ALA A 34 -3.57 -11.59 -0.94
C ALA A 34 -3.13 -12.99 -0.49
N VAL A 35 -1.82 -13.19 -0.27
CA VAL A 35 -1.27 -14.46 0.25
C VAL A 35 -1.77 -14.73 1.67
N LYS A 36 -1.86 -13.69 2.50
CA LYS A 36 -2.29 -13.80 3.91
C LYS A 36 -3.77 -13.52 4.15
N LYS A 37 -4.53 -13.21 3.10
CA LYS A 37 -5.93 -12.78 3.20
C LYS A 37 -6.78 -13.74 4.02
N ASP A 38 -6.72 -15.05 3.74
CA ASP A 38 -7.59 -16.03 4.41
C ASP A 38 -7.25 -16.16 5.90
N ASP A 39 -5.98 -16.03 6.27
CA ASP A 39 -5.52 -16.03 7.67
C ASP A 39 -6.02 -14.76 8.39
N LEU A 40 -5.86 -13.60 7.74
CA LEU A 40 -6.27 -12.30 8.29
C LEU A 40 -7.80 -12.18 8.40
N ALA A 41 -8.55 -12.70 7.42
CA ALA A 41 -10.01 -12.74 7.44
C ALA A 41 -10.52 -13.61 8.59
N LYS A 42 -9.96 -14.81 8.78
CA LYS A 42 -10.29 -15.68 9.93
C LYS A 42 -9.99 -15.02 11.27
N LEU A 43 -8.89 -14.26 11.34
CA LEU A 43 -8.54 -13.53 12.56
C LEU A 43 -9.59 -12.46 12.88
N VAL A 44 -10.06 -11.70 11.87
CA VAL A 44 -11.14 -10.73 12.04
C VAL A 44 -12.45 -11.43 12.43
N GLU A 45 -12.82 -12.52 11.75
CA GLU A 45 -14.02 -13.32 12.05
C GLU A 45 -13.99 -13.88 13.48
N SER A 46 -12.80 -14.27 13.98
CA SER A 46 -12.64 -14.78 15.35
C SER A 46 -12.91 -13.74 16.43
N CYS A 47 -12.88 -12.44 16.09
CA CYS A 47 -13.21 -11.34 16.98
C CYS A 47 -14.70 -10.96 16.96
N GLY A 48 -15.51 -11.58 16.09
CA GLY A 48 -16.94 -11.29 15.95
C GLY A 48 -17.21 -9.82 15.63
N ASP A 49 -18.22 -9.23 16.29
CA ASP A 49 -18.63 -7.84 16.06
C ASP A 49 -17.69 -6.80 16.71
N ASN A 50 -16.66 -7.24 17.45
CA ASN A 50 -15.73 -6.34 18.12
C ASN A 50 -14.65 -5.83 17.17
N THR A 51 -15.00 -4.84 16.33
CA THR A 51 -14.10 -4.23 15.34
C THR A 51 -12.82 -3.68 15.98
N ALA A 52 -12.89 -3.15 17.21
CA ALA A 52 -11.71 -2.63 17.90
C ALA A 52 -10.71 -3.74 18.27
N GLU A 53 -11.20 -4.90 18.70
CA GLU A 53 -10.36 -6.07 18.96
C GLU A 53 -9.80 -6.67 17.67
N ALA A 54 -10.62 -6.76 16.62
CA ALA A 54 -10.19 -7.23 15.31
C ALA A 54 -9.03 -6.37 14.78
N VAL A 55 -9.16 -5.04 14.78
CA VAL A 55 -8.09 -4.13 14.36
C VAL A 55 -6.85 -4.26 15.25
N ASN A 56 -7.00 -4.38 16.57
CA ASN A 56 -5.87 -4.54 17.48
C ASN A 56 -5.07 -5.83 17.25
N LYS A 57 -5.74 -6.94 16.88
CA LYS A 57 -5.07 -8.20 16.53
C LYS A 57 -4.54 -8.21 15.10
N LEU A 58 -5.21 -7.52 14.19
CA LEU A 58 -4.85 -7.47 12.79
C LEU A 58 -3.64 -6.57 12.52
N MET A 59 -3.57 -5.42 13.21
CA MET A 59 -2.52 -4.43 13.03
C MET A 59 -1.09 -4.99 13.21
N PRO A 60 -0.76 -5.82 14.23
CA PRO A 60 0.58 -6.41 14.33
C PRO A 60 0.90 -7.40 13.19
N GLU A 61 -0.07 -8.19 12.73
CA GLU A 61 0.11 -9.09 11.57
C GLU A 61 0.40 -8.29 10.30
N LEU A 62 -0.38 -7.23 10.04
CA LEU A 62 -0.16 -6.32 8.92
C LEU A 62 1.18 -5.60 9.03
N GLN A 63 1.59 -5.18 10.24
CA GLN A 63 2.91 -4.58 10.45
C GLN A 63 4.04 -5.54 10.11
N GLN A 64 3.96 -6.80 10.55
CA GLN A 64 4.99 -7.78 10.23
C GLN A 64 5.06 -8.04 8.72
N LEU A 65 3.91 -8.29 8.11
CA LEU A 65 3.76 -8.57 6.68
C LEU A 65 4.34 -7.44 5.81
N LEU A 66 3.96 -6.20 6.13
CA LEU A 66 4.27 -5.05 5.30
C LEU A 66 5.60 -4.38 5.65
N SER A 67 6.16 -4.63 6.84
CA SER A 67 7.43 -4.02 7.24
C SER A 67 8.58 -4.39 6.30
N GLY A 68 8.58 -5.61 5.75
CA GLY A 68 9.61 -6.06 4.80
C GLY A 68 9.56 -5.25 3.50
N GLU A 69 8.40 -5.19 2.87
CA GLU A 69 8.18 -4.46 1.62
C GLU A 69 8.42 -2.96 1.81
N LEU A 70 7.81 -2.35 2.83
CA LEU A 70 7.96 -0.91 3.08
C LEU A 70 9.41 -0.52 3.39
N LYS A 71 10.13 -1.36 4.13
CA LYS A 71 11.56 -1.15 4.37
C LYS A 71 12.38 -1.21 3.09
N ALA A 72 12.02 -2.07 2.13
CA ALA A 72 12.68 -2.12 0.82
C ALA A 72 12.55 -0.79 0.04
N TYR A 73 11.45 -0.06 0.24
CA TYR A 73 11.23 1.28 -0.32
C TYR A 73 11.78 2.42 0.57
N GLY A 74 12.47 2.10 1.67
CA GLY A 74 13.10 3.07 2.56
C GLY A 74 12.17 3.68 3.60
N PHE A 75 11.01 3.09 3.86
CA PHE A 75 10.15 3.45 4.99
C PHE A 75 10.62 2.75 6.27
N PRO A 76 10.45 3.37 7.46
CA PRO A 76 10.80 2.72 8.72
C PRO A 76 9.94 1.48 8.97
N PRO A 77 10.38 0.51 9.79
CA PRO A 77 9.54 -0.63 10.16
C PRO A 77 8.39 -0.23 11.12
N GLY A 78 7.37 -1.08 11.20
CA GLY A 78 6.24 -0.93 12.13
C GLY A 78 5.16 0.05 11.66
N ALA A 79 4.29 0.46 12.58
CA ALA A 79 3.13 1.31 12.30
C ALA A 79 3.49 2.63 11.58
N GLN A 80 4.61 3.25 11.97
CA GLN A 80 5.09 4.50 11.37
C GLN A 80 5.46 4.31 9.91
N GLY A 81 6.05 3.16 9.55
CA GLY A 81 6.34 2.78 8.17
C GLY A 81 5.12 2.74 7.30
N ILE A 82 4.10 2.02 7.77
CA ILE A 82 2.81 1.90 7.11
C ILE A 82 2.17 3.28 6.90
N MET A 83 2.16 4.09 7.95
CA MET A 83 1.59 5.44 7.88
C MET A 83 2.34 6.34 6.89
N PHE A 84 3.67 6.33 6.89
CA PHE A 84 4.47 7.11 5.94
C PHE A 84 4.35 6.58 4.50
N GLY A 85 4.33 5.26 4.31
CA GLY A 85 4.06 4.65 3.01
C GLY A 85 2.69 5.06 2.47
N PHE A 86 1.66 5.01 3.31
CA PHE A 86 0.32 5.47 2.95
C PHE A 86 0.30 6.94 2.53
N MET A 87 0.97 7.82 3.29
CA MET A 87 1.10 9.23 2.92
C MET A 87 1.87 9.44 1.60
N ALA A 88 2.92 8.66 1.36
CA ALA A 88 3.68 8.71 0.12
C ALA A 88 2.83 8.30 -1.09
N PHE A 89 2.02 7.23 -0.97
CA PHE A 89 1.07 6.83 -2.00
C PHE A 89 0.02 7.91 -2.27
N ARG A 90 -0.55 8.52 -1.21
CA ARG A 90 -1.50 9.62 -1.39
C ARG A 90 -0.88 10.83 -2.09
N SER A 91 0.38 11.14 -1.79
CA SER A 91 1.08 12.26 -2.43
C SER A 91 1.26 12.01 -3.93
N ILE A 92 1.73 10.82 -4.33
CA ILE A 92 1.96 10.51 -5.74
C ILE A 92 0.63 10.39 -6.51
N ILE A 93 -0.45 9.88 -5.89
CA ILE A 93 -1.80 9.87 -6.48
C ILE A 93 -2.28 11.30 -6.76
N ALA A 94 -2.12 12.20 -5.79
CA ALA A 94 -2.52 13.60 -5.95
C ALA A 94 -1.72 14.29 -7.07
N GLN A 95 -0.41 14.05 -7.14
CA GLN A 95 0.45 14.58 -8.21
C GLN A 95 0.03 14.06 -9.60
N ALA A 96 -0.18 12.75 -9.73
CA ALA A 96 -0.59 12.12 -10.99
C ALA A 96 -1.99 12.60 -11.42
N SER A 97 -2.92 12.75 -10.46
CA SER A 97 -4.28 13.27 -10.72
C SER A 97 -4.29 14.73 -11.15
N ALA A 98 -3.36 15.55 -10.65
CA ALA A 98 -3.27 16.97 -10.96
C ALA A 98 -2.57 17.27 -12.29
N SER A 99 -1.94 16.28 -12.92
CA SER A 99 -1.16 16.45 -14.15
C SER A 99 -1.98 16.82 -15.39
N GLY A 100 -3.29 16.49 -15.40
CA GLY A 100 -4.16 16.65 -16.57
C GLY A 100 -3.88 15.67 -17.72
N ASP A 101 -2.86 14.82 -17.61
CA ASP A 101 -2.52 13.79 -18.59
C ASP A 101 -3.45 12.56 -18.41
N PRO A 102 -4.17 12.11 -19.45
CA PRO A 102 -5.05 10.94 -19.37
C PRO A 102 -4.36 9.67 -18.87
N VAL A 103 -3.08 9.46 -19.20
CA VAL A 103 -2.31 8.28 -18.79
C VAL A 103 -2.03 8.36 -17.29
N GLN A 104 -1.53 9.51 -16.82
CA GLN A 104 -1.27 9.69 -15.38
C GLN A 104 -2.55 9.72 -14.55
N MET A 105 -3.67 10.20 -15.10
CA MET A 105 -4.98 10.08 -14.44
C MET A 105 -5.44 8.63 -14.33
N ALA A 106 -5.20 7.80 -15.35
CA ALA A 106 -5.48 6.36 -15.28
C ALA A 106 -4.60 5.68 -14.23
N ASP A 107 -3.31 6.02 -14.18
CA ASP A 107 -2.40 5.53 -13.15
C ASP A 107 -2.80 5.96 -11.74
N ALA A 108 -3.23 7.22 -11.57
CA ALA A 108 -3.72 7.72 -10.30
C ALA A 108 -4.93 6.93 -9.82
N ARG A 109 -5.86 6.59 -10.72
CA ARG A 109 -7.02 5.74 -10.41
C ARG A 109 -6.61 4.32 -10.04
N ALA A 110 -5.63 3.73 -10.74
CA ALA A 110 -5.11 2.41 -10.41
C ALA A 110 -4.46 2.39 -9.02
N LEU A 111 -3.61 3.37 -8.72
CA LEU A 111 -3.00 3.56 -7.41
C LEU A 111 -4.05 3.79 -6.33
N GLN A 112 -5.09 4.57 -6.61
CA GLN A 112 -6.18 4.84 -5.67
C GLN A 112 -6.98 3.57 -5.36
N ALA A 113 -7.29 2.75 -6.37
CA ALA A 113 -7.96 1.46 -6.16
C ALA A 113 -7.13 0.51 -5.27
N GLY A 114 -5.81 0.47 -5.47
CA GLY A 114 -4.91 -0.29 -4.60
C GLY A 114 -4.82 0.27 -3.17
N MET A 115 -4.85 1.59 -3.04
CA MET A 115 -4.85 2.26 -1.73
C MET A 115 -6.15 2.05 -0.97
N ASP A 116 -7.28 2.05 -1.65
CA ASP A 116 -8.58 1.74 -1.05
C ASP A 116 -8.60 0.30 -0.53
N MET A 117 -8.01 -0.65 -1.25
CA MET A 117 -7.84 -2.01 -0.77
C MET A 117 -6.92 -2.09 0.45
N PHE A 118 -5.81 -1.35 0.42
CA PHE A 118 -4.88 -1.33 1.54
C PHE A 118 -5.56 -0.75 2.80
N GLN A 119 -6.34 0.33 2.63
CA GLN A 119 -7.11 0.92 3.72
C GLN A 119 -8.21 -0.03 4.25
N GLN A 120 -8.89 -0.76 3.36
CA GLN A 120 -9.86 -1.79 3.75
C GLN A 120 -9.18 -2.89 4.58
N ALA A 121 -8.00 -3.37 4.14
CA ALA A 121 -7.24 -4.35 4.88
C ALA A 121 -6.87 -3.84 6.28
N LEU A 122 -6.45 -2.57 6.42
CA LEU A 122 -6.19 -1.95 7.72
C LEU A 122 -7.45 -1.86 8.60
N ALA A 123 -8.63 -1.74 7.99
CA ALA A 123 -9.93 -1.73 8.66
C ALA A 123 -10.48 -3.15 8.94
N GLY A 124 -9.74 -4.22 8.61
CA GLY A 124 -10.19 -5.60 8.77
C GLY A 124 -11.20 -6.05 7.72
N THR A 125 -11.36 -5.31 6.63
CA THR A 125 -12.20 -5.70 5.50
C THR A 125 -11.32 -6.18 4.36
N PHE A 126 -11.53 -7.41 3.90
CA PHE A 126 -10.72 -7.99 2.83
C PHE A 126 -11.54 -8.14 1.54
N PRO A 127 -11.13 -7.49 0.43
CA PRO A 127 -11.82 -7.60 -0.85
C PRO A 127 -11.75 -9.01 -1.42
N SER A 128 -12.67 -9.36 -2.33
CA SER A 128 -12.71 -10.67 -2.98
C SER A 128 -11.46 -10.93 -3.85
N ASN A 129 -11.18 -12.21 -4.14
CA ASN A 129 -10.01 -12.57 -4.97
C ASN A 129 -10.11 -12.00 -6.39
N ASP A 130 -11.33 -11.86 -6.92
CA ASP A 130 -11.58 -11.23 -8.21
C ASP A 130 -11.24 -9.74 -8.16
N LYS A 131 -11.61 -9.04 -7.08
CA LYS A 131 -11.27 -7.63 -6.93
C LYS A 131 -9.77 -7.42 -6.74
N ILE A 132 -9.11 -8.30 -6.01
CA ILE A 132 -7.64 -8.33 -5.90
C ILE A 132 -7.00 -8.47 -7.29
N LYS A 133 -7.46 -9.44 -8.09
CA LYS A 133 -6.94 -9.64 -9.45
C LYS A 133 -7.17 -8.42 -10.34
N GLU A 134 -8.36 -7.83 -10.29
CA GLU A 134 -8.70 -6.63 -11.07
C GLU A 134 -7.74 -5.48 -10.74
N VAL A 135 -7.54 -5.18 -9.45
CA VAL A 135 -6.66 -4.07 -9.04
C VAL A 135 -5.20 -4.37 -9.35
N LYS A 136 -4.76 -5.62 -9.20
CA LYS A 136 -3.41 -6.03 -9.64
C LYS A 136 -3.20 -5.81 -11.14
N LEU A 137 -4.20 -6.12 -11.97
CA LEU A 137 -4.14 -5.85 -13.40
C LEU A 137 -4.08 -4.36 -13.70
N LEU A 138 -4.86 -3.53 -12.99
CA LEU A 138 -4.81 -2.07 -13.12
C LEU A 138 -3.43 -1.50 -12.74
N LEU A 139 -2.82 -2.01 -11.67
CA LEU A 139 -1.48 -1.61 -11.23
C LEU A 139 -0.37 -2.12 -12.14
N ALA A 140 -0.57 -3.25 -12.81
CA ALA A 140 0.39 -3.81 -13.76
C ALA A 140 0.26 -3.23 -15.18
N ALA A 141 -0.90 -2.68 -15.54
CA ALA A 141 -1.12 -2.04 -16.83
C ALA A 141 -0.30 -0.75 -16.91
N ALA A 142 0.49 -0.58 -17.98
CA ALA A 142 1.33 0.59 -18.25
C ALA A 142 0.73 1.46 -19.36
#